data_AF-A0A1R1QBX6-F1
#
_entry.id   AF-A0A1R1QBX6-F1
#
_cell.length_a   1.000
_cell.length_b   1.000
_cell.length_c   1.000
_cell.angle_alpha   90.00
_cell.angle_beta   90.00
_cell.angle_gamma   90.00
#
_symmetry.space_group_name_H-M   'P 1'
#
loop_
_entity.id
_entity.type
_entity.pdbx_description
1 polymer ?
#
loop_
_entity_poly.entity_id
_entity_poly.type
_entity_poly.pdbx_seq_one_letter_code
_entity_poly.pdbx_strand_id
1 'polypeptide(L)'
;MTDPNRANDNTENSAPTGEPVVSKPYIMPDEPEAGSAEALTKELAEARDRTLRTLAEMENLRQRTRREVADAKTYGITGFARDVLDIADNLQRALDAVPAETKEAADPGLKALIEGVELTERSLLNALEKNGVKKFDPIGEKFDPNFQQAMFEVPDPSVPSGTVVQVVQAGYMIGERILRPALVGVSKGGAKAAPTADITA
;
A
#
# COMPACT_ATOMS: atom_id res chain seq x y z
N MET A 1 31.88 1.77 -57.11
CA MET A 1 33.09 1.58 -56.29
C MET A 1 33.05 0.16 -55.73
N THR A 2 33.50 -0.87 -56.45
CA THR A 2 34.89 -1.37 -56.54
C THR A 2 35.51 -1.69 -55.19
N ASP A 3 35.54 -2.98 -54.85
CA ASP A 3 36.79 -3.57 -54.36
C ASP A 3 37.36 -4.49 -55.45
N PRO A 4 38.65 -4.37 -55.80
CA PRO A 4 39.24 -4.99 -56.98
C PRO A 4 40.11 -6.21 -56.62
N ASN A 5 40.01 -7.22 -57.47
CA ASN A 5 41.14 -8.01 -57.98
C ASN A 5 41.99 -8.86 -57.01
N ARG A 6 41.76 -10.18 -57.06
CA ARG A 6 42.82 -11.19 -57.26
C ARG A 6 42.18 -12.41 -57.93
N ALA A 7 42.03 -12.43 -59.26
CA ALA A 7 43.01 -12.88 -60.26
C ALA A 7 43.39 -14.37 -60.15
N ASN A 8 42.83 -15.14 -61.09
CA ASN A 8 43.39 -16.28 -61.85
C ASN A 8 43.92 -17.50 -61.06
N ASP A 9 43.91 -18.74 -61.55
CA ASP A 9 43.62 -19.32 -62.85
C ASP A 9 43.27 -20.80 -62.62
N ASN A 10 42.72 -21.39 -63.66
CA ASN A 10 42.48 -22.82 -63.85
C ASN A 10 43.62 -23.73 -63.38
N THR A 11 43.29 -24.95 -62.94
CA THR A 11 43.67 -26.22 -63.61
C THR A 11 43.27 -27.42 -62.76
N GLU A 12 42.67 -28.42 -63.42
CA GLU A 12 42.95 -29.86 -63.26
C GLU A 12 42.73 -30.48 -61.85
N ASN A 13 42.11 -31.63 -61.64
CA ASN A 13 41.71 -32.78 -62.44
C ASN A 13 41.24 -33.82 -61.39
N SER A 14 40.57 -34.87 -61.86
CA SER A 14 40.39 -36.16 -61.17
C SER A 14 39.25 -36.22 -60.15
N ALA A 15 38.06 -36.52 -60.69
CA ALA A 15 37.15 -37.44 -60.01
C ALA A 15 37.85 -38.80 -59.83
N PRO A 16 37.92 -39.37 -58.62
CA PRO A 16 38.09 -40.80 -58.47
C PRO A 16 36.70 -41.43 -58.42
N THR A 17 36.34 -42.10 -59.51
CA THR A 17 35.31 -43.13 -59.54
C THR A 17 35.79 -44.27 -58.64
N GLY A 18 35.27 -44.34 -57.41
CA GLY A 18 35.49 -45.44 -56.47
C GLY A 18 34.15 -46.04 -56.06
N GLU A 19 33.88 -47.23 -56.60
CA GLU A 19 32.93 -48.30 -56.22
C GLU A 19 31.75 -47.98 -55.27
N PRO A 20 30.51 -48.47 -55.57
CA PRO A 20 29.42 -48.39 -54.60
C PRO A 20 29.76 -49.27 -53.40
N VAL A 21 30.19 -48.64 -52.30
CA VAL A 21 30.21 -49.26 -50.98
C VAL A 21 28.78 -49.72 -50.68
N VAL A 22 28.56 -51.03 -50.79
CA VAL A 22 27.33 -51.69 -50.38
C VAL A 22 27.07 -51.27 -48.94
N SER A 23 26.08 -50.38 -48.78
CA SER A 23 25.62 -49.97 -47.46
C SER A 23 25.16 -51.24 -46.75
N LYS A 24 25.68 -51.44 -45.53
CA LYS A 24 25.08 -52.41 -44.60
C LYS A 24 23.56 -52.17 -44.62
N PRO A 25 22.73 -53.21 -44.70
CA PRO A 25 21.28 -53.04 -44.77
C PRO A 25 20.87 -52.12 -43.61
N TYR A 26 20.20 -51.01 -43.94
CA TYR A 26 19.59 -50.13 -42.96
C TYR A 26 18.45 -50.93 -42.33
N ILE A 27 18.76 -51.63 -41.24
CA ILE A 27 17.77 -52.26 -40.38
C ILE A 27 17.08 -51.08 -39.70
N MET A 28 15.91 -50.72 -40.18
CA MET A 28 15.00 -49.95 -39.35
C MET A 28 14.71 -50.80 -38.12
N PRO A 29 14.88 -50.29 -36.90
CA PRO A 29 14.33 -50.93 -35.73
C PRO A 29 12.81 -50.85 -35.87
N ASP A 30 12.20 -51.89 -36.44
CA ASP A 30 10.78 -52.18 -36.31
C ASP A 30 10.56 -52.59 -34.86
N GLU A 31 10.36 -51.58 -34.01
CA GLU A 31 9.52 -51.57 -32.80
C GLU A 31 9.98 -50.39 -31.93
N PRO A 32 9.09 -49.46 -31.56
CA PRO A 32 9.43 -48.49 -30.52
C PRO A 32 9.68 -49.29 -29.26
N GLU A 33 10.91 -49.29 -28.74
CA GLU A 33 11.22 -49.92 -27.45
C GLU A 33 10.15 -49.45 -26.44
N ALA A 34 9.30 -50.35 -25.95
CA ALA A 34 8.13 -49.98 -25.15
C ALA A 34 8.52 -49.14 -23.91
N GLY A 35 9.74 -49.33 -23.40
CA GLY A 35 10.32 -48.51 -22.33
C GLY A 35 10.62 -47.06 -22.72
N SER A 36 10.90 -46.77 -23.99
CA SER A 36 11.12 -45.40 -24.49
C SER A 36 9.81 -44.60 -24.53
N ALA A 37 8.70 -45.24 -24.93
CA ALA A 37 7.39 -44.60 -24.95
C ALA A 37 6.89 -44.30 -23.52
N GLU A 38 7.05 -45.25 -22.59
CA GLU A 38 6.69 -45.04 -21.19
C GLU A 38 7.55 -43.95 -20.52
N ALA A 39 8.87 -43.95 -20.74
CA ALA A 39 9.77 -42.90 -20.24
C ALA A 39 9.38 -41.51 -20.78
N LEU A 40 9.10 -41.41 -22.08
CA LEU A 40 8.65 -40.17 -22.71
C LEU A 40 7.30 -39.70 -22.14
N THR A 41 6.34 -40.61 -21.89
CA THR A 41 5.05 -40.22 -21.28
C THR A 41 5.21 -39.72 -19.85
N LYS A 42 6.13 -40.30 -19.09
CA LYS A 42 6.44 -39.87 -17.73
C LYS A 42 7.12 -38.49 -17.72
N GLU A 43 8.11 -38.26 -18.59
CA GLU A 43 8.72 -36.94 -18.76
C GLU A 43 7.71 -35.88 -19.19
N LEU A 44 6.79 -36.23 -20.08
CA LEU A 44 5.72 -35.34 -20.52
C LEU A 44 4.75 -35.01 -19.37
N ALA A 45 4.40 -36.00 -18.54
CA ALA A 45 3.58 -35.79 -17.35
C ALA A 45 4.31 -34.89 -16.34
N GLU A 46 5.59 -35.16 -16.04
CA GLU A 46 6.39 -34.33 -15.14
C GLU A 46 6.57 -32.89 -15.66
N ALA A 47 6.79 -32.73 -16.96
CA ALA A 47 6.89 -31.42 -17.60
C ALA A 47 5.55 -30.66 -17.53
N ARG A 48 4.43 -31.34 -17.80
CA ARG A 48 3.08 -30.76 -17.67
C ARG A 48 2.79 -30.33 -16.23
N ASP A 49 3.09 -31.17 -15.26
CA ASP A 49 2.90 -30.83 -13.84
C ASP A 49 3.77 -29.64 -13.43
N ARG A 50 5.04 -29.60 -13.87
CA ARG A 50 5.90 -28.42 -13.66
C ARG A 50 5.30 -27.17 -14.28
N THR A 51 4.81 -27.24 -15.53
CA THR A 51 4.19 -26.08 -16.18
C THR A 51 2.90 -25.63 -15.52
N LEU A 52 2.04 -26.56 -15.07
CA LEU A 52 0.79 -26.21 -14.40
C LEU A 52 1.08 -25.56 -13.04
N ARG A 53 2.07 -26.08 -12.32
CA ARG A 53 2.51 -25.50 -11.05
C ARG A 53 3.12 -24.11 -11.24
N THR A 54 4.00 -23.92 -12.21
CA THR A 54 4.58 -22.59 -12.47
C THR A 54 3.51 -21.59 -12.90
N LEU A 55 2.54 -21.99 -13.74
CA LEU A 55 1.41 -21.13 -14.11
C LEU A 55 0.55 -20.74 -12.90
N ALA A 56 0.29 -21.68 -11.98
CA ALA A 56 -0.43 -21.39 -10.75
C ALA A 56 0.35 -20.44 -9.84
N GLU A 57 1.66 -20.62 -9.70
CA GLU A 57 2.55 -19.73 -8.95
C GLU A 57 2.60 -18.32 -9.57
N MET A 58 2.62 -18.22 -10.91
CA MET A 58 2.57 -16.95 -11.63
C MET A 58 1.23 -16.22 -11.43
N GLU A 59 0.08 -16.92 -11.48
CA GLU A 59 -1.20 -16.27 -11.25
C GLU A 59 -1.35 -15.81 -9.79
N ASN A 60 -0.86 -16.62 -8.82
CA ASN A 60 -0.81 -16.21 -7.42
C ASN A 60 0.07 -14.97 -7.21
N LEU A 61 1.25 -14.93 -7.83
CA LEU A 61 2.13 -13.77 -7.80
C LEU A 61 1.47 -12.55 -8.43
N ARG A 62 0.77 -12.73 -9.56
CA ARG A 62 0.06 -11.64 -10.24
C ARG A 62 -1.08 -11.09 -9.38
N GLN A 63 -1.86 -11.96 -8.74
CA GLN A 63 -2.92 -11.58 -7.82
C GLN A 63 -2.36 -10.80 -6.62
N ARG A 64 -1.23 -11.26 -6.07
CA ARG A 64 -0.55 -10.62 -4.93
C ARG A 64 0.03 -9.25 -5.31
N THR A 65 0.79 -9.19 -6.39
CA THR A 65 1.41 -7.94 -6.87
C THR A 65 0.37 -6.87 -7.21
N ARG A 66 -0.78 -7.25 -7.77
CA ARG A 66 -1.90 -6.32 -7.98
C ARG A 66 -2.41 -5.69 -6.69
N ARG A 67 -2.55 -6.48 -5.62
CA ARG A 67 -2.95 -5.98 -4.30
C ARG A 67 -1.88 -5.06 -3.73
N GLU A 68 -0.62 -5.49 -3.77
CA GLU A 68 0.52 -4.68 -3.30
C GLU A 68 0.66 -3.36 -4.07
N VAL A 69 0.40 -3.34 -5.39
CA VAL A 69 0.41 -2.11 -6.19
C VAL A 69 -0.76 -1.18 -5.85
N ALA A 70 -1.96 -1.74 -5.63
CA ALA A 70 -3.12 -0.96 -5.19
C ALA A 70 -2.90 -0.36 -3.79
N ASP A 71 -2.32 -1.13 -2.88
CA ASP A 71 -1.94 -0.69 -1.55
C ASP A 71 -0.83 0.37 -1.62
N ALA A 72 0.22 0.14 -2.42
CA ALA A 72 1.30 1.11 -2.61
C ALA A 72 0.80 2.43 -3.20
N LYS A 73 -0.21 2.40 -4.08
CA LYS A 73 -0.82 3.62 -4.62
C LYS A 73 -1.61 4.38 -3.56
N THR A 74 -2.38 3.68 -2.74
CA THR A 74 -3.23 4.27 -1.70
C THR A 74 -2.39 4.78 -0.53
N TYR A 75 -1.40 4.00 -0.10
CA TYR A 75 -0.59 4.26 1.08
C TYR A 75 0.78 4.89 0.77
N GLY A 76 1.17 5.05 -0.49
CA GLY A 76 2.43 5.69 -0.86
C GLY A 76 2.52 7.15 -0.40
N ILE A 77 1.38 7.83 -0.30
CA ILE A 77 1.29 9.21 0.21
C ILE A 77 1.36 9.32 1.73
N THR A 78 1.39 8.21 2.47
CA THR A 78 1.33 8.20 3.96
C THR A 78 2.41 9.08 4.59
N GLY A 79 3.66 8.97 4.11
CA GLY A 79 4.78 9.78 4.64
C GLY A 79 4.57 11.27 4.37
N PHE A 80 4.26 11.62 3.13
CA PHE A 80 3.98 13.00 2.74
C PHE A 80 2.77 13.58 3.50
N ALA A 81 1.70 12.82 3.65
CA ALA A 81 0.53 13.22 4.40
C ALA A 81 0.90 13.52 5.86
N ARG A 82 1.74 12.69 6.49
CA ARG A 82 2.20 12.91 7.87
C ARG A 82 2.95 14.24 8.02
N ASP A 83 3.86 14.56 7.12
CA ASP A 83 4.61 15.82 7.16
C ASP A 83 3.70 17.03 6.92
N VAL A 84 2.71 16.90 6.03
CA VAL A 84 1.72 17.95 5.75
C VAL A 84 0.78 18.18 6.95
N LEU A 85 0.44 17.13 7.70
CA LEU A 85 -0.37 17.27 8.91
C LEU A 85 0.31 18.15 9.96
N ASP A 86 1.63 18.05 10.12
CA ASP A 86 2.35 18.92 11.06
C ASP A 86 2.30 20.40 10.63
N ILE A 87 2.23 20.68 9.32
CA ILE A 87 2.01 22.05 8.81
C ILE A 87 0.60 22.52 9.13
N ALA A 88 -0.42 21.68 8.92
CA ALA A 88 -1.80 21.99 9.26
C ALA A 88 -1.95 22.31 10.76
N ASP A 89 -1.33 21.50 11.62
CA ASP A 89 -1.36 21.71 13.06
C ASP A 89 -0.64 23.00 13.49
N ASN A 90 0.43 23.40 12.78
CA ASN A 90 1.10 24.67 13.02
C ASN A 90 0.25 25.88 12.60
N LEU A 91 -0.51 25.76 11.50
CA LEU A 91 -1.48 26.79 11.11
C LEU A 91 -2.58 26.92 12.16
N GLN A 92 -3.11 25.81 12.66
CA GLN A 92 -4.09 25.80 13.74
C GLN A 92 -3.54 26.44 15.02
N ARG A 93 -2.32 26.06 15.42
CA ARG A 93 -1.63 26.66 16.57
C ARG A 93 -1.44 28.17 16.40
N ALA A 94 -1.16 28.63 15.19
CA ALA A 94 -1.05 30.06 14.90
C ALA A 94 -2.39 30.79 15.03
N LEU A 95 -3.49 30.15 14.60
CA LEU A 95 -4.86 30.68 14.75
C LEU A 95 -5.32 30.72 16.22
N ASP A 96 -4.93 29.72 17.01
CA ASP A 96 -5.24 29.60 18.45
C ASP A 96 -4.38 30.53 19.31
N ALA A 97 -3.16 30.83 18.86
CA ALA A 97 -2.24 31.74 19.54
C ALA A 97 -2.72 33.20 19.52
N VAL A 98 -3.71 33.55 18.69
CA VAL A 98 -4.34 34.88 18.69
C VAL A 98 -5.54 34.86 19.63
N PRO A 99 -5.47 35.53 20.81
CA PRO A 99 -6.58 35.59 21.74
C PRO A 99 -7.86 36.14 21.11
N ALA A 100 -9.02 35.61 21.50
CA ALA A 100 -10.32 36.06 21.00
C ALA A 100 -10.55 37.57 21.20
N GLU A 101 -10.05 38.13 22.31
CA GLU A 101 -10.12 39.57 22.62
C GLU A 101 -9.39 40.42 21.57
N THR A 102 -8.21 39.98 21.14
CA THR A 102 -7.46 40.60 20.05
C THR A 102 -8.08 40.34 18.69
N LYS A 103 -8.84 39.25 18.48
CA LYS A 103 -9.57 39.03 17.21
C LYS A 103 -10.72 40.03 17.05
N GLU A 104 -11.40 40.40 18.13
CA GLU A 104 -12.50 41.39 18.07
C GLU A 104 -11.98 42.82 17.97
N ALA A 105 -10.94 43.16 18.72
CA ALA A 105 -10.27 44.47 18.70
C ALA A 105 -9.23 44.62 17.56
N ALA A 106 -9.01 43.59 16.76
CA ALA A 106 -8.04 43.59 15.67
C ALA A 106 -8.37 44.61 14.58
N ASP A 107 -7.32 45.24 14.07
CA ASP A 107 -7.38 46.03 12.85
C ASP A 107 -7.95 45.19 11.68
N PRO A 108 -8.65 45.82 10.72
CA PRO A 108 -9.23 45.12 9.57
C PRO A 108 -8.22 44.25 8.80
N GLY A 109 -6.95 44.67 8.73
CA GLY A 109 -5.89 43.91 8.09
C GLY A 109 -5.55 42.60 8.80
N LEU A 110 -5.59 42.58 10.13
CA LEU A 110 -5.32 41.37 10.92
C LEU A 110 -6.50 40.40 10.84
N LYS A 111 -7.74 40.90 10.82
CA LYS A 111 -8.95 40.08 10.57
C LYS A 111 -8.90 39.39 9.20
N ALA A 112 -8.55 40.15 8.14
CA ALA A 112 -8.40 39.59 6.80
C ALA A 112 -7.27 38.54 6.71
N LEU A 113 -6.18 38.72 7.47
CA LEU A 113 -5.11 37.72 7.55
C LEU A 113 -5.61 36.43 8.22
N ILE A 114 -6.32 36.52 9.34
CA ILE A 114 -6.88 35.36 10.04
C ILE A 114 -7.83 34.60 9.11
N GLU A 115 -8.74 35.30 8.43
CA GLU A 115 -9.66 34.69 7.47
C GLU A 115 -8.92 34.02 6.30
N GLY A 116 -7.86 34.65 5.79
CA GLY A 116 -7.01 34.06 4.75
C GLY A 116 -6.30 32.79 5.19
N VAL A 117 -5.82 32.75 6.44
CA VAL A 117 -5.20 31.56 7.03
C VAL A 117 -6.23 30.44 7.23
N GLU A 118 -7.42 30.75 7.76
CA GLU A 118 -8.52 29.78 7.90
C GLU A 118 -8.98 29.19 6.56
N LEU A 119 -9.03 30.01 5.50
CA LEU A 119 -9.38 29.54 4.15
C LEU A 119 -8.30 28.59 3.63
N THR A 120 -7.02 28.92 3.87
CA THR A 120 -5.90 28.08 3.48
C THR A 120 -5.90 26.74 4.22
N GLU A 121 -6.18 26.75 5.52
CA GLU A 121 -6.33 25.54 6.34
C GLU A 121 -7.48 24.66 5.81
N ARG A 122 -8.65 25.25 5.55
CA ARG A 122 -9.79 24.53 4.95
C ARG A 122 -9.44 23.94 3.58
N SER A 123 -8.73 24.69 2.73
CA SER A 123 -8.26 24.20 1.43
C SER A 123 -7.31 23.01 1.58
N LEU A 124 -6.41 23.06 2.58
CA LEU A 124 -5.48 21.99 2.89
C LEU A 124 -6.21 20.72 3.36
N LEU A 125 -7.17 20.85 4.28
CA LEU A 125 -8.00 19.73 4.74
C LEU A 125 -8.79 19.10 3.59
N ASN A 126 -9.40 19.92 2.73
CA ASN A 126 -10.10 19.43 1.53
C ASN A 126 -9.15 18.68 0.57
N ALA A 127 -7.90 19.11 0.44
CA ALA A 127 -6.90 18.40 -0.37
C ALA A 127 -6.52 17.06 0.25
N LEU A 128 -6.39 16.97 1.57
CA LEU A 128 -6.14 15.72 2.29
C LEU A 128 -7.31 14.74 2.16
N GLU A 129 -8.56 15.21 2.30
CA GLU A 129 -9.77 14.39 2.13
C GLU A 129 -9.88 13.77 0.73
N LYS A 130 -9.55 14.54 -0.32
CA LYS A 130 -9.52 14.03 -1.71
C LYS A 130 -8.51 12.89 -1.90
N ASN A 131 -7.46 12.87 -1.10
CA ASN A 131 -6.44 11.82 -1.09
C ASN A 131 -6.78 10.67 -0.11
N GLY A 132 -7.98 10.66 0.45
CA GLY A 132 -8.46 9.59 1.34
C GLY A 132 -8.02 9.74 2.79
N VAL A 133 -7.43 10.89 3.17
CA VAL A 133 -7.07 11.21 4.55
C VAL A 133 -8.26 11.86 5.25
N LYS A 134 -8.81 11.19 6.25
CA LYS A 134 -9.95 11.67 7.04
C LYS A 134 -9.49 12.08 8.43
N LYS A 135 -9.92 13.27 8.85
CA LYS A 135 -9.82 13.73 10.24
C LYS A 135 -10.87 13.01 11.07
N PHE A 136 -10.50 12.56 12.26
CA PHE A 136 -11.45 12.08 13.27
C PHE A 136 -11.23 12.82 14.58
N ASP A 137 -12.33 13.19 15.21
CA ASP A 137 -12.35 14.02 16.41
C ASP A 137 -13.26 13.34 17.46
N PRO A 138 -12.69 12.50 18.34
CA PRO A 138 -13.47 11.60 19.18
C PRO A 138 -14.00 12.29 20.46
N ILE A 139 -14.38 13.56 20.41
CA ILE A 139 -14.88 14.29 21.58
C ILE A 139 -16.18 13.65 22.06
N GLY A 140 -16.23 13.23 23.34
CA GLY A 140 -17.38 12.59 23.94
C GLY A 140 -17.53 11.10 23.61
N GLU A 141 -16.65 10.53 22.78
CA GLU A 141 -16.63 9.09 22.50
C GLU A 141 -15.85 8.31 23.56
N LYS A 142 -16.11 6.99 23.61
CA LYS A 142 -15.34 6.09 24.47
C LYS A 142 -13.90 6.02 23.99
N PHE A 143 -12.97 5.97 24.93
CA PHE A 143 -11.55 5.86 24.62
C PHE A 143 -11.22 4.52 23.94
N ASP A 144 -10.66 4.61 22.73
CA ASP A 144 -10.19 3.46 21.95
C ASP A 144 -8.66 3.51 21.77
N PRO A 145 -7.88 2.64 22.46
CA PRO A 145 -6.42 2.65 22.39
C PRO A 145 -5.83 2.43 20.99
N ASN A 146 -6.61 1.82 20.09
CA ASN A 146 -6.18 1.61 18.71
C ASN A 146 -6.08 2.93 17.94
N PHE A 147 -7.04 3.85 18.16
CA PHE A 147 -7.17 5.10 17.40
C PHE A 147 -6.72 6.33 18.21
N GLN A 148 -6.65 6.22 19.52
CA GLN A 148 -6.51 7.36 20.43
C GLN A 148 -5.37 7.12 21.41
N GLN A 149 -4.66 8.21 21.73
CA GLN A 149 -3.59 8.21 22.72
C GLN A 149 -3.97 9.17 23.86
N ALA A 150 -4.23 8.60 25.03
CA ALA A 150 -4.55 9.35 26.24
C ALA A 150 -3.29 10.05 26.77
N MET A 151 -3.31 11.39 26.80
CA MET A 151 -2.18 12.19 27.26
C MET A 151 -2.28 12.53 28.75
N PHE A 152 -3.49 12.82 29.22
CA PHE A 152 -3.78 13.16 30.60
C PHE A 152 -5.21 12.79 30.98
N GLU A 153 -5.43 12.72 32.29
CA GLU A 153 -6.72 12.45 32.89
C GLU A 153 -7.33 13.74 33.43
N VAL A 154 -8.55 14.07 33.02
CA VAL A 154 -9.30 15.22 33.53
C VAL A 154 -10.35 14.73 34.52
N PRO A 155 -10.37 15.22 35.77
CA PRO A 155 -11.43 14.89 36.71
C PRO A 155 -12.72 15.63 36.31
N ASP A 156 -13.57 14.97 35.53
CA ASP A 156 -14.92 15.47 35.19
C ASP A 156 -15.97 14.50 35.77
N PRO A 157 -16.77 14.92 36.77
CA PRO A 157 -17.81 14.08 37.35
C PRO A 157 -19.04 13.91 36.43
N SER A 158 -19.13 14.65 35.33
CA SER A 158 -20.30 14.70 34.44
C SER A 158 -20.27 13.63 33.35
N VAL A 159 -19.09 13.10 33.03
CA VAL A 159 -18.88 12.20 31.87
C VAL A 159 -18.23 10.90 32.34
N PRO A 160 -18.70 9.72 31.87
CA PRO A 160 -18.17 8.42 32.28
C PRO A 160 -16.65 8.30 32.24
N SER A 161 -16.10 7.53 33.19
CA SER A 161 -14.67 7.22 33.21
C SER A 161 -14.26 6.50 31.91
N GLY A 162 -13.19 6.98 31.29
CA GLY A 162 -12.71 6.46 30.01
C GLY A 162 -13.40 7.05 28.78
N THR A 163 -14.15 8.14 28.92
CA THR A 163 -14.63 8.95 27.79
C THR A 163 -13.65 10.08 27.48
N VAL A 164 -13.48 10.42 26.20
CA VAL A 164 -12.68 11.55 25.75
C VAL A 164 -13.38 12.87 26.09
N VAL A 165 -12.75 13.70 26.92
CA VAL A 165 -13.28 15.00 27.35
C VAL A 165 -12.73 16.13 26.47
N GLN A 166 -11.45 16.04 26.10
CA GLN A 166 -10.78 17.06 25.33
C GLN A 166 -9.86 16.43 24.29
N VAL A 167 -9.84 16.99 23.08
CA VAL A 167 -8.90 16.62 22.04
C VAL A 167 -7.86 17.73 21.95
N VAL A 168 -6.61 17.39 22.26
CA VAL A 168 -5.46 18.30 22.18
C VAL A 168 -4.94 18.36 20.75
N GLN A 169 -5.03 17.22 20.06
CA GLN A 169 -4.62 17.10 18.67
C GLN A 169 -5.52 16.09 17.97
N ALA A 170 -6.09 16.51 16.85
CA ALA A 170 -6.96 15.67 16.06
C ALA A 170 -6.19 14.46 15.48
N GLY A 171 -6.90 13.34 15.36
CA GLY A 171 -6.37 12.14 14.73
C GLY A 171 -6.66 12.13 13.23
N TYR A 172 -5.83 11.40 12.48
CA TYR A 172 -6.00 11.24 11.03
C TYR A 172 -5.83 9.79 10.61
N MET A 173 -6.67 9.36 9.68
CA MET A 173 -6.69 8.00 9.11
C MET A 173 -6.69 8.08 7.58
N ILE A 174 -5.95 7.18 6.93
CA ILE A 174 -5.95 7.00 5.48
C ILE A 174 -6.61 5.66 5.14
N GLY A 175 -7.77 5.70 4.48
CA GLY A 175 -8.56 4.50 4.24
C GLY A 175 -8.91 3.78 5.54
N GLU A 176 -8.29 2.62 5.79
CA GLU A 176 -8.48 1.79 6.98
C GLU A 176 -7.30 1.85 7.97
N ARG A 177 -6.23 2.59 7.65
CA ARG A 177 -5.00 2.65 8.46
C ARG A 177 -4.81 4.01 9.11
N ILE A 178 -4.40 3.99 10.38
CA ILE A 178 -4.13 5.20 11.15
C ILE A 178 -2.81 5.82 10.68
N LEU A 179 -2.86 7.12 10.37
CA LEU A 179 -1.67 7.93 10.10
C LEU A 179 -1.08 8.49 11.40
N ARG A 180 -1.97 9.04 12.23
CA ARG A 180 -1.66 9.69 13.50
C ARG A 180 -2.82 9.45 14.47
N PRO A 181 -2.57 8.95 15.70
CA PRO A 181 -3.61 8.84 16.70
C PRO A 181 -4.04 10.23 17.18
N ALA A 182 -5.30 10.34 17.60
CA ALA A 182 -5.77 11.55 18.27
C ALA A 182 -5.16 11.63 19.67
N LEU A 183 -4.62 12.79 20.05
CA LEU A 183 -4.15 13.03 21.41
C LEU A 183 -5.30 13.56 22.25
N VAL A 184 -5.69 12.80 23.27
CA VAL A 184 -6.93 13.05 24.01
C VAL A 184 -6.70 13.12 25.52
N GLY A 185 -7.48 13.96 26.19
CA GLY A 185 -7.68 13.95 27.63
C GLY A 185 -8.90 13.08 27.96
N VAL A 186 -8.72 12.07 28.81
CA VAL A 186 -9.80 11.15 29.20
C VAL A 186 -10.37 11.50 30.57
N SER A 187 -11.67 11.26 30.80
CA SER A 187 -12.30 11.52 32.09
C SER A 187 -11.86 10.51 33.15
N LYS A 188 -11.52 11.03 34.33
CA LYS A 188 -11.28 10.27 35.58
C LYS A 188 -12.42 10.40 36.59
N GLY A 189 -13.63 10.79 36.18
CA GLY A 189 -14.78 10.98 37.09
C GLY A 189 -16.08 10.40 36.54
N GLY A 190 -17.08 10.21 37.40
CA GLY A 190 -18.51 10.13 37.01
C GLY A 190 -19.11 8.78 36.59
N ALA A 191 -19.54 7.96 37.56
CA ALA A 191 -20.43 6.78 37.44
C ALA A 191 -20.00 5.62 36.51
N LYS A 192 -19.35 4.62 37.13
CA LYS A 192 -19.44 3.21 36.73
C LYS A 192 -20.92 2.88 36.48
N ALA A 193 -21.28 2.49 35.26
CA ALA A 193 -22.58 1.86 35.00
C ALA A 193 -22.73 0.70 36.00
N ALA A 194 -23.73 0.80 36.88
CA ALA A 194 -24.01 -0.23 37.86
C ALA A 194 -24.18 -1.57 37.13
N PRO A 195 -23.57 -2.67 37.60
CA PRO A 195 -23.94 -3.97 37.08
C PRO A 195 -25.41 -4.18 37.42
N THR A 196 -26.20 -4.52 36.40
CA THR A 196 -27.57 -5.00 36.53
C THR A 196 -27.57 -6.14 37.54
N ALA A 197 -28.06 -5.87 38.75
CA ALA A 197 -28.36 -6.91 39.70
C ALA A 197 -29.58 -7.66 39.16
N ASP A 198 -29.34 -8.86 38.65
CA ASP A 198 -30.38 -9.87 38.44
C ASP A 198 -31.07 -10.13 39.79
N ILE A 199 -32.23 -9.50 39.98
CA ILE A 199 -33.17 -9.87 41.03
C ILE A 199 -33.88 -11.13 40.51
N THR A 200 -33.30 -12.28 40.81
CA THR A 200 -34.03 -13.55 40.84
C THR A 200 -34.53 -13.76 42.27
N ALA A 201 -35.84 -13.66 42.43
CA ALA A 201 -36.61 -14.15 43.57
C ALA A 201 -37.86 -14.85 43.02
#